data_AF-L8HF76-F1
#
_entry.id   AF-L8HF76-F1
#
_cell.length_a   1.000
_cell.length_b   1.000
_cell.length_c   1.000
_cell.angle_alpha   90.00
_cell.angle_beta   90.00
_cell.angle_gamma   90.00
#
_symmetry.space_group_name_H-M   'P 1'
#
loop_
_entity.id
_entity.type
_entity.pdbx_description
1 polymer ?
#
loop_
_entity_poly.entity_id
_entity_poly.type
_entity_poly.pdbx_seq_one_letter_code
_entity_poly.pdbx_strand_id
1 'polypeptide(L)'
;MMVNFALSGRRHCDYVSTGAALAAARDHSVVDVEAGRYFESTVRVRANNVTLRAVGGEVVLDLAGIEVGAGGVLQQQGKLQVSVRAFLADGVRLASGASWLQLGSATISAGQAGHDRDFSLNNGVLVEANASWHQTGPLTVLAHGSIGVFLSLGGRWEQSGPASLTIVGQGDSQSRGTS
;
A
#
# COMPACT_ATOMS: atom_id res chain seq x y z
N MET A 1 12.83 -7.60 -16.56
CA MET A 1 13.02 -8.42 -15.34
C MET A 1 11.74 -9.23 -15.19
N MET A 2 11.82 -10.55 -15.30
CA MET A 2 10.67 -11.44 -15.17
C MET A 2 10.55 -11.77 -13.69
N VAL A 3 9.36 -11.62 -13.11
CA VAL A 3 9.14 -11.76 -11.66
C VAL A 3 8.35 -13.04 -11.47
N ASN A 4 8.88 -13.96 -10.67
CA ASN A 4 8.18 -15.20 -10.39
C ASN A 4 7.12 -14.93 -9.31
N PHE A 5 5.87 -15.22 -9.65
CA PHE A 5 4.75 -15.10 -8.71
C PHE A 5 4.11 -16.47 -8.51
N ALA A 6 4.34 -17.06 -7.33
CA ALA A 6 3.81 -18.37 -7.01
C ALA A 6 2.39 -18.27 -6.46
N LEU A 7 1.36 -18.47 -7.30
CA LEU A 7 0.01 -18.79 -6.83
C LEU A 7 -0.01 -20.24 -6.33
N SER A 8 0.00 -20.44 -5.01
CA SER A 8 -0.07 -21.80 -4.46
C SER A 8 -1.42 -22.44 -4.83
N GLY A 9 -1.38 -23.62 -5.46
CA GLY A 9 -2.60 -24.38 -5.74
C GLY A 9 -2.64 -25.24 -7.01
N ARG A 10 -1.85 -24.97 -8.07
CA ARG A 10 -1.48 -25.96 -9.13
C ARG A 10 -0.69 -25.46 -10.34
N ARG A 11 -0.35 -24.17 -10.50
CA ARG A 11 0.56 -23.70 -11.56
C ARG A 11 1.35 -22.49 -11.10
N HIS A 12 2.67 -22.52 -11.28
CA HIS A 12 3.48 -21.30 -11.26
C HIS A 12 3.00 -20.47 -12.46
N CYS A 13 2.42 -19.31 -12.21
CA CYS A 13 1.97 -18.40 -13.25
C CYS A 13 2.90 -17.20 -13.18
N ASP A 14 3.77 -17.07 -14.19
CA ASP A 14 4.68 -15.92 -14.25
C ASP A 14 3.87 -14.69 -14.70
N TYR A 15 3.76 -13.71 -13.82
CA TYR A 15 3.17 -12.42 -14.15
C TYR A 15 4.27 -11.40 -14.39
N VAL A 16 4.03 -10.47 -15.30
CA VAL A 16 4.95 -9.36 -15.60
C VAL A 16 4.87 -8.21 -14.59
N SER A 17 3.88 -8.20 -13.71
CA SER A 17 3.69 -7.16 -12.69
C SER A 17 3.00 -7.71 -11.44
N THR A 18 3.25 -7.06 -10.30
CA THR A 18 2.60 -7.38 -9.02
C THR A 18 1.11 -7.09 -9.09
N GLY A 19 0.73 -6.01 -9.79
CA GLY A 19 -0.66 -5.68 -10.05
C GLY A 19 -1.39 -6.78 -10.81
N ALA A 20 -0.76 -7.35 -11.85
CA ALA A 20 -1.35 -8.46 -12.62
C ALA A 20 -1.51 -9.74 -11.78
N ALA A 21 -0.52 -10.08 -10.96
CA ALA A 21 -0.59 -11.25 -10.08
C ALA A 21 -1.72 -11.14 -9.05
N LEU A 22 -1.85 -9.98 -8.41
CA LEU A 22 -2.90 -9.73 -7.42
C LEU A 22 -4.29 -9.60 -8.04
N ALA A 23 -4.39 -9.06 -9.25
CA ALA A 23 -5.67 -9.01 -9.98
C ALA A 23 -6.14 -10.40 -10.43
N ALA A 24 -5.21 -11.32 -10.71
CA ALA A 24 -5.51 -12.70 -11.08
C ALA A 24 -5.63 -13.65 -9.88
N ALA A 25 -5.27 -13.19 -8.67
CA ALA A 25 -5.37 -13.95 -7.45
C ALA A 25 -6.83 -14.37 -7.20
N ARG A 26 -6.99 -15.61 -6.73
CA ARG A 26 -8.25 -16.17 -6.27
C ARG A 26 -8.26 -16.27 -4.75
N ASP A 27 -9.40 -16.64 -4.19
CA ASP A 27 -9.52 -16.81 -2.75
C ASP A 27 -8.43 -17.77 -2.22
N HIS A 28 -7.80 -17.38 -1.11
CA HIS A 28 -6.70 -18.09 -0.46
C HIS A 28 -5.39 -18.17 -1.26
N SER A 29 -5.24 -17.38 -2.33
CA SER A 29 -3.99 -17.34 -3.08
C SER A 29 -2.85 -16.79 -2.23
N VAL A 30 -1.67 -17.38 -2.41
CA VAL A 30 -0.41 -16.77 -1.99
C VAL A 30 0.20 -16.11 -3.23
N VAL A 31 0.77 -14.92 -3.08
CA VAL A 31 1.46 -14.18 -4.12
C VAL A 31 2.84 -13.84 -3.59
N ASP A 32 3.83 -14.62 -4.03
CA ASP A 32 5.24 -14.35 -3.77
C ASP A 32 5.73 -13.28 -4.72
N VAL A 33 6.39 -12.26 -4.19
CA VAL A 33 6.94 -11.16 -4.97
C VAL A 33 8.41 -11.05 -4.63
N GLU A 34 9.26 -11.24 -5.63
CA GLU A 34 10.71 -11.04 -5.45
C GLU A 34 10.99 -9.58 -5.06
N ALA A 35 12.04 -9.37 -4.26
CA ALA A 35 12.50 -8.04 -3.92
C ALA A 35 12.82 -7.22 -5.18
N GLY A 36 12.34 -5.98 -5.21
CA GLY A 36 12.47 -5.15 -6.40
C GLY A 36 11.54 -3.95 -6.39
N ARG A 37 11.69 -3.11 -7.42
CA ARG A 37 10.84 -1.95 -7.67
C ARG A 37 9.95 -2.21 -8.89
N TYR A 38 8.66 -2.03 -8.71
CA TYR A 38 7.60 -2.29 -9.69
C TYR A 38 6.83 -1.01 -9.98
N PHE A 39 6.75 -0.61 -11.25
CA PHE A 39 5.97 0.55 -11.68
C PHE A 39 4.54 0.10 -12.00
N GLU A 40 3.59 0.49 -11.15
CA GLU A 40 2.21 -0.03 -11.18
C GLU A 40 1.21 1.14 -11.19
N SER A 41 0.23 1.11 -12.10
CA SER A 41 -0.77 2.18 -12.22
C SER A 41 -1.82 2.17 -11.11
N THR A 42 -2.14 1.03 -10.52
CA THR A 42 -2.87 0.81 -9.26
C THR A 42 -2.86 -0.69 -9.00
N VAL A 43 -2.49 -1.11 -7.78
CA VAL A 43 -2.54 -2.52 -7.41
C VAL A 43 -3.88 -2.83 -6.75
N ARG A 44 -4.68 -3.71 -7.34
CA ARG A 44 -6.02 -4.04 -6.85
C ARG A 44 -6.10 -5.48 -6.35
N VAL A 45 -6.61 -5.66 -5.15
CA VAL A 45 -6.88 -6.98 -4.55
C VAL A 45 -8.39 -7.15 -4.43
N ARG A 46 -8.97 -8.10 -5.16
CA ARG A 46 -10.43 -8.36 -5.14
C ARG A 46 -10.82 -9.67 -4.48
N ALA A 47 -9.90 -10.62 -4.42
CA ALA A 47 -10.14 -11.93 -3.83
C ALA A 47 -10.00 -11.90 -2.30
N ASN A 48 -10.54 -12.93 -1.66
CA ASN A 48 -10.51 -13.09 -0.22
C ASN A 48 -9.27 -13.85 0.23
N ASN A 49 -8.73 -13.49 1.38
CA ASN A 49 -7.60 -14.15 2.04
C ASN A 49 -6.36 -14.30 1.13
N VAL A 50 -6.06 -13.27 0.34
CA VAL A 50 -4.85 -13.23 -0.48
C VAL A 50 -3.66 -12.88 0.40
N THR A 51 -2.61 -13.71 0.37
CA THR A 51 -1.36 -13.45 1.08
C THR A 51 -0.31 -12.91 0.13
N LEU A 52 0.13 -11.66 0.31
CA LEU A 52 1.29 -11.08 -0.36
C LEU A 52 2.55 -11.33 0.48
N ARG A 53 3.58 -11.96 -0.09
CA ARG A 53 4.87 -12.19 0.57
C ARG A 53 6.00 -11.55 -0.21
N ALA A 54 6.76 -10.67 0.43
CA ALA A 54 8.02 -10.19 -0.12
C ALA A 54 9.10 -11.26 0.08
N VAL A 55 9.65 -11.79 -1.02
CA VAL A 55 10.68 -12.84 -1.02
C VAL A 55 12.04 -12.22 -1.35
N GLY A 56 13.03 -12.46 -0.48
CA GLY A 56 14.39 -11.99 -0.70
C GLY A 56 14.66 -10.52 -0.38
N GLY A 57 13.71 -9.79 0.23
CA GLY A 57 13.92 -8.40 0.63
C GLY A 57 12.67 -7.52 0.58
N GLU A 58 12.83 -6.29 0.11
CA GLU A 58 11.79 -5.27 0.02
C GLU A 58 11.11 -5.24 -1.34
N VAL A 59 9.78 -5.12 -1.32
CA VAL A 59 8.97 -4.86 -2.51
C VAL A 59 8.58 -3.39 -2.51
N VAL A 60 8.94 -2.67 -3.57
CA VAL A 60 8.56 -1.27 -3.79
C VAL A 60 7.54 -1.21 -4.92
N LEU A 61 6.30 -0.85 -4.58
CA LEU A 61 5.27 -0.49 -5.55
C LEU A 61 5.35 1.01 -5.79
N ASP A 62 5.62 1.41 -7.02
CA ASP A 62 5.88 2.78 -7.41
C ASP A 62 4.83 3.23 -8.44
N LEU A 63 4.54 4.54 -8.48
CA LEU A 63 3.52 5.23 -9.28
C LEU A 63 2.17 5.39 -8.59
N ALA A 64 1.47 4.32 -8.19
CA ALA A 64 0.15 4.44 -7.55
C ALA A 64 -0.01 3.60 -6.29
N GLY A 65 -1.11 3.84 -5.59
CA GLY A 65 -1.45 3.15 -4.34
C GLY A 65 -2.00 1.74 -4.51
N ILE A 66 -2.38 1.17 -3.37
CA ILE A 66 -3.04 -0.14 -3.25
C ILE A 66 -4.53 0.07 -2.95
N GLU A 67 -5.39 -0.65 -3.67
CA GLU A 67 -6.82 -0.75 -3.38
C GLU A 67 -7.16 -2.20 -3.01
N VAL A 68 -7.63 -2.43 -1.78
CA VAL A 68 -8.33 -3.67 -1.42
C VAL A 68 -9.80 -3.44 -1.70
N GLY A 69 -10.33 -4.12 -2.72
CA GLY A 69 -11.70 -3.97 -3.18
C GLY A 69 -12.72 -4.46 -2.16
N ALA A 70 -14.00 -4.14 -2.39
CA ALA A 70 -15.06 -4.41 -1.41
C ALA A 70 -15.13 -5.89 -1.00
N GLY A 71 -15.12 -6.15 0.30
CA GLY A 71 -15.09 -7.49 0.89
C GLY A 71 -13.75 -8.23 0.78
N GLY A 72 -12.79 -7.72 -0.01
CA GLY A 72 -11.49 -8.35 -0.21
C GLY A 72 -10.66 -8.38 1.07
N VAL A 73 -9.84 -9.41 1.22
CA VAL A 73 -8.95 -9.55 2.38
C VAL A 73 -7.52 -9.75 1.93
N LEU A 74 -6.67 -8.79 2.30
CA LEU A 74 -5.23 -8.83 2.06
C LEU A 74 -4.50 -9.20 3.36
N GLN A 75 -3.55 -10.11 3.27
CA GLN A 75 -2.54 -10.34 4.30
C GLN A 75 -1.19 -9.97 3.71
N GLN A 76 -0.46 -9.06 4.36
CA GLN A 76 0.85 -8.62 3.91
C GLN A 76 1.93 -9.11 4.85
N GLN A 77 2.87 -9.88 4.30
CA GLN A 77 4.06 -10.38 4.98
C GLN A 77 5.32 -9.76 4.36
N GLY A 78 6.35 -9.52 5.18
CA GLY A 78 7.63 -8.95 4.74
C GLY A 78 7.64 -7.41 4.67
N LYS A 79 8.58 -6.82 3.93
CA LYS A 79 8.70 -5.36 3.82
C LYS A 79 8.03 -4.87 2.54
N LEU A 80 7.05 -3.96 2.68
CA LEU A 80 6.32 -3.34 1.57
C LEU A 80 6.51 -1.82 1.61
N GLN A 81 6.93 -1.25 0.48
CA GLN A 81 6.93 0.19 0.27
C GLN A 81 5.95 0.54 -0.84
N VAL A 82 5.07 1.51 -0.59
CA VAL A 82 4.15 2.10 -1.55
C VAL A 82 4.56 3.54 -1.78
N SER A 83 5.11 3.83 -2.96
CA SER A 83 5.56 5.14 -3.40
C SER A 83 4.60 5.68 -4.45
N VAL A 84 3.66 6.51 -4.03
CA VAL A 84 2.62 7.08 -4.90
C VAL A 84 3.11 8.39 -5.51
N ARG A 85 3.18 8.42 -6.84
CA ARG A 85 3.48 9.62 -7.64
C ARG A 85 2.28 10.06 -8.49
N ALA A 86 1.20 9.30 -8.50
CA ALA A 86 -0.07 9.71 -9.10
C ALA A 86 -0.69 10.85 -8.28
N PHE A 87 -1.10 11.91 -8.96
CA PHE A 87 -1.70 13.09 -8.34
C PHE A 87 -3.02 12.75 -7.64
N LEU A 88 -3.16 13.14 -6.36
CA LEU A 88 -4.37 12.94 -5.55
C LEU A 88 -4.83 11.47 -5.47
N ALA A 89 -3.90 10.53 -5.53
CA ALA A 89 -4.18 9.13 -5.24
C ALA A 89 -4.07 8.85 -3.73
N ASP A 90 -4.84 7.86 -3.26
CA ASP A 90 -4.63 7.31 -1.92
C ASP A 90 -3.39 6.42 -1.94
N GLY A 91 -2.60 6.44 -0.87
CA GLY A 91 -1.51 5.47 -0.67
C GLY A 91 -2.05 4.06 -0.56
N VAL A 92 -3.03 3.89 0.34
CA VAL A 92 -3.78 2.66 0.52
C VAL A 92 -5.26 3.02 0.66
N ARG A 93 -6.12 2.28 -0.02
CA ARG A 93 -7.57 2.34 0.11
C ARG A 93 -8.14 0.96 0.42
N LEU A 94 -8.83 0.83 1.55
CA LEU A 94 -9.65 -0.33 1.88
C LEU A 94 -11.10 0.03 1.58
N ALA A 95 -11.66 -0.55 0.52
CA ALA A 95 -13.04 -0.32 0.13
C ALA A 95 -14.02 -0.96 1.13
N SER A 96 -15.30 -0.65 1.02
CA SER A 96 -16.29 -1.11 2.00
C SER A 96 -16.23 -2.62 2.28
N GLY A 97 -16.18 -2.97 3.58
CA GLY A 97 -16.07 -4.36 4.04
C GLY A 97 -14.74 -5.06 3.79
N ALA A 98 -13.75 -4.37 3.21
CA ALA A 98 -12.43 -4.94 2.98
C ALA A 98 -11.62 -5.04 4.28
N SER A 99 -10.70 -6.00 4.35
CA SER A 99 -9.78 -6.14 5.47
C SER A 99 -8.33 -6.23 5.03
N TRP A 100 -7.44 -5.55 5.77
CA TRP A 100 -6.01 -5.73 5.61
C TRP A 100 -5.36 -6.14 6.93
N LEU A 101 -4.70 -7.30 6.95
CA LEU A 101 -3.79 -7.71 8.01
C LEU A 101 -2.35 -7.41 7.61
N GLN A 102 -1.75 -6.38 8.21
CA GLN A 102 -0.37 -5.98 7.98
C GLN A 102 0.53 -6.60 9.06
N LEU A 103 1.17 -7.72 8.72
CA LEU A 103 2.09 -8.44 9.60
C LEU A 103 3.52 -7.90 9.48
N GLY A 104 3.89 -7.51 8.26
CA GLY A 104 5.20 -6.98 7.95
C GLY A 104 5.29 -5.46 8.10
N SER A 105 6.45 -4.88 7.76
CA SER A 105 6.59 -3.42 7.74
C SER A 105 6.00 -2.83 6.47
N ALA A 106 5.33 -1.69 6.61
CA ALA A 106 4.76 -0.92 5.53
C ALA A 106 5.25 0.53 5.56
N THR A 107 5.74 1.03 4.43
CA THR A 107 6.04 2.44 4.21
C THR A 107 5.14 2.98 3.11
N ILE A 108 4.40 4.04 3.37
CA ILE A 108 3.54 4.71 2.40
C ILE A 108 4.09 6.12 2.21
N SER A 109 4.43 6.51 0.98
CA SER A 109 4.99 7.83 0.69
C SER A 109 4.43 8.45 -0.59
N ALA A 110 4.32 9.78 -0.59
CA ALA A 110 4.07 10.58 -1.79
C ALA A 110 5.38 10.74 -2.61
N GLY A 111 5.81 9.70 -3.32
CA GLY A 111 7.06 9.69 -4.10
C GLY A 111 8.32 9.83 -3.24
N GLN A 112 9.51 9.93 -3.88
CA GLN A 112 10.72 10.31 -3.16
C GLN A 112 10.79 11.83 -3.03
N ALA A 113 11.14 12.30 -1.83
CA ALA A 113 11.57 13.67 -1.57
C ALA A 113 12.89 13.96 -2.32
N GLY A 114 12.80 14.21 -3.62
CA GLY A 114 13.92 14.47 -4.51
C GLY A 114 13.44 15.32 -5.67
N HIS A 115 13.61 16.65 -5.52
CA HIS A 115 13.44 17.72 -6.50
C HIS A 115 12.06 17.94 -7.16
N ASP A 116 11.20 16.94 -7.30
CA ASP A 116 9.82 17.11 -7.80
C ASP A 116 8.87 17.31 -6.62
N ARG A 117 8.90 18.54 -6.09
CA ARG A 117 7.92 19.04 -5.11
C ARG A 117 6.59 19.14 -5.85
N ASP A 118 5.57 18.36 -5.44
CA ASP A 118 4.12 18.68 -5.51
C ASP A 118 3.20 17.45 -5.52
N PHE A 119 3.69 16.23 -5.29
CA PHE A 119 2.78 15.09 -5.14
C PHE A 119 2.13 15.10 -3.75
N SER A 120 0.85 15.50 -3.71
CA SER A 120 -0.04 15.28 -2.57
C SER A 120 -0.75 13.95 -2.74
N LEU A 121 -0.78 13.16 -1.67
CA LEU A 121 -1.76 12.08 -1.58
C LEU A 121 -3.15 12.73 -1.39
N ASN A 122 -4.19 11.98 -1.68
CA ASN A 122 -5.51 12.31 -1.15
C ASN A 122 -5.58 11.88 0.32
N ASN A 123 -5.24 10.61 0.58
CA ASN A 123 -4.98 10.07 1.91
C ASN A 123 -3.72 9.20 1.89
N GLY A 124 -2.94 9.18 2.96
CA GLY A 124 -1.95 8.13 3.19
C GLY A 124 -2.65 6.77 3.23
N VAL A 125 -3.69 6.69 4.07
CA VAL A 125 -4.55 5.52 4.19
C VAL A 125 -6.01 5.95 4.31
N LEU A 126 -6.85 5.36 3.47
CA LEU A 126 -8.30 5.48 3.49
C LEU A 126 -8.93 4.13 3.88
N VAL A 127 -9.70 4.12 4.96
CA VAL A 127 -10.50 2.95 5.39
C VAL A 127 -11.98 3.30 5.24
N GLU A 128 -12.63 2.71 4.23
CA GLU A 128 -14.03 2.94 3.93
C GLU A 128 -14.99 2.24 4.92
N ALA A 129 -16.30 2.38 4.67
CA ALA A 129 -17.33 1.96 5.61
C ALA A 129 -17.27 0.45 5.85
N ASN A 130 -17.24 0.06 7.14
CA ASN A 130 -17.11 -1.32 7.60
C ASN A 130 -15.82 -2.03 7.15
N ALA A 131 -14.83 -1.30 6.63
CA ALA A 131 -13.53 -1.87 6.32
C ALA A 131 -12.64 -1.90 7.58
N SER A 132 -11.65 -2.79 7.62
CA SER A 132 -10.73 -2.91 8.76
C SER A 132 -9.26 -2.99 8.35
N TRP A 133 -8.42 -2.23 9.03
CA TRP A 133 -6.98 -2.38 8.97
C TRP A 133 -6.43 -2.87 10.32
N HIS A 134 -5.79 -4.03 10.32
CA HIS A 134 -5.10 -4.59 11.47
C HIS A 134 -3.59 -4.46 11.26
N GLN A 135 -2.99 -3.47 11.92
CA GLN A 135 -1.57 -3.12 11.79
C GLN A 135 -0.76 -3.70 12.94
N THR A 136 0.01 -4.75 12.63
CA THR A 136 0.89 -5.43 13.60
C THR A 136 2.36 -5.09 13.39
N GLY A 137 2.81 -5.01 12.13
CA GLY A 137 4.18 -4.60 11.83
C GLY A 137 4.38 -3.08 11.82
N PRO A 138 5.63 -2.59 11.75
CA PRO A 138 5.91 -1.16 11.71
C PRO A 138 5.24 -0.45 10.53
N LEU A 139 4.62 0.69 10.79
CA LEU A 139 4.03 1.55 9.77
C LEU A 139 4.74 2.90 9.72
N THR A 140 5.11 3.35 8.51
CA THR A 140 5.53 4.74 8.26
C THR A 140 4.66 5.35 7.16
N VAL A 141 4.03 6.48 7.43
CA VAL A 141 3.29 7.25 6.43
C VAL A 141 3.96 8.61 6.27
N LEU A 142 4.39 8.92 5.05
CA LEU A 142 5.00 10.20 4.65
C LEU A 142 4.09 10.85 3.62
N ALA A 143 3.27 11.80 4.06
CA ALA A 143 2.26 12.43 3.20
C ALA A 143 2.53 13.93 3.06
N HIS A 144 2.33 14.49 1.87
CA HIS A 144 2.41 15.93 1.63
C HIS A 144 0.99 16.48 1.43
N GLY A 145 0.63 17.58 2.09
CA GLY A 145 -0.63 18.31 1.87
C GLY A 145 -1.93 17.56 2.21
N SER A 146 -1.85 16.37 2.80
CA SER A 146 -2.96 15.41 2.84
C SER A 146 -3.28 14.86 4.23
N ILE A 147 -4.33 14.05 4.32
CA ILE A 147 -4.66 13.29 5.52
C ILE A 147 -3.73 12.07 5.63
N GLY A 148 -3.17 11.81 6.80
CA GLY A 148 -2.34 10.62 7.05
C GLY A 148 -3.18 9.33 7.04
N VAL A 149 -4.22 9.29 7.86
CA VAL A 149 -5.19 8.18 7.95
C VAL A 149 -6.61 8.77 8.05
N PHE A 150 -7.51 8.32 7.17
CA PHE A 150 -8.93 8.69 7.18
C PHE A 150 -9.78 7.44 7.37
N LEU A 151 -10.58 7.42 8.44
CA LEU A 151 -11.54 6.36 8.73
C LEU A 151 -12.95 6.90 8.47
N SER A 152 -13.66 6.33 7.51
CA SER A 152 -15.07 6.67 7.26
C SER A 152 -16.01 5.91 8.19
N LEU A 153 -17.33 6.08 8.04
CA LEU A 153 -18.35 5.54 8.94
C LEU A 153 -18.21 4.02 9.16
N GLY A 154 -17.84 3.62 10.37
CA GLY A 154 -17.65 2.21 10.73
C GLY A 154 -16.35 1.58 10.22
N GLY A 155 -15.49 2.35 9.55
CA GLY A 155 -14.12 1.93 9.23
C GLY A 155 -13.28 1.84 10.51
N ARG A 156 -12.44 0.82 10.61
CA ARG A 156 -11.66 0.53 11.82
C ARG A 156 -10.17 0.41 11.52
N TRP A 157 -9.35 1.04 12.35
CA TRP A 157 -7.91 0.80 12.41
C TRP A 157 -7.55 0.25 13.78
N GLU A 158 -6.96 -0.94 13.80
CA GLU A 158 -6.44 -1.62 14.98
C GLU A 158 -4.92 -1.64 14.89
N GLN A 159 -4.28 -0.88 15.78
CA GLN A 159 -2.83 -0.79 15.86
C GLN A 159 -2.33 -1.61 17.05
N SER A 160 -1.41 -2.53 16.79
CA SER A 160 -0.63 -3.24 17.81
C SER A 160 0.88 -3.05 17.65
N GLY A 161 1.34 -2.67 16.45
CA GLY A 161 2.76 -2.34 16.17
C GLY A 161 3.08 -0.84 16.25
N PRO A 162 4.35 -0.44 16.12
CA PRO A 162 4.73 0.96 16.06
C PRO A 162 4.23 1.62 14.78
N ALA A 163 3.75 2.86 14.87
CA ALA A 163 3.35 3.67 13.73
C ALA A 163 3.98 5.06 13.83
N SER A 164 4.49 5.57 12.71
CA SER A 164 4.99 6.93 12.55
C SER A 164 4.27 7.59 11.37
N LEU A 165 3.65 8.74 11.63
CA LEU A 165 2.95 9.53 10.63
C LEU A 165 3.62 10.89 10.54
N THR A 166 4.18 11.21 9.38
CA THR A 166 4.71 12.53 9.07
C THR A 166 3.87 13.13 7.95
N ILE A 167 3.21 14.25 8.26
CA ILE A 167 2.43 15.03 7.31
C ILE A 167 3.17 16.34 7.11
N VAL A 168 3.58 16.63 5.88
CA VAL A 168 4.24 17.88 5.51
C VAL A 168 3.19 18.80 4.91
N GLY A 169 2.86 19.90 5.59
CA GLY A 169 1.93 20.90 5.07
C GLY A 169 2.51 21.61 3.85
N GLN A 170 1.64 22.01 2.90
CA GLN A 170 2.05 22.75 1.70
C GLN A 170 2.75 24.10 2.03
N GLY A 171 2.57 24.64 3.24
CA GLY A 171 3.23 25.87 3.72
C GLY A 171 4.57 25.66 4.45
N ASP A 172 4.89 24.45 4.90
CA ASP A 172 6.05 24.20 5.77
C ASP A 172 7.38 24.14 5.00
N SER A 173 7.30 23.93 3.68
CA SER A 173 8.46 23.89 2.79
C SER A 173 8.92 25.28 2.30
N GLN A 174 8.13 26.33 2.55
CA GLN A 174 8.44 27.71 2.16
C GLN A 174 8.99 28.58 3.31
N SER A 175 8.91 28.14 4.57
CA SER A 175 9.31 28.95 5.72
C SER A 175 10.79 28.85 6.12
N ARG A 176 11.58 27.97 5.48
CA ARG A 176 13.04 27.87 5.68
C ARG A 176 13.78 28.46 4.49
N GLY A 177 13.78 29.78 4.37
CA GLY A 177 14.43 30.40 3.24
C GLY A 177 14.54 31.92 3.20
N THR A 178 14.35 32.67 4.30
CA THR A 178 14.79 34.08 4.38
C THR A 178 14.92 34.53 5.84
N SER A 179 16.15 34.56 6.35
CA SER A 179 16.62 35.51 7.37
C SER A 179 18.13 35.40 7.50
#